data_AF-A0AAE9DXU2-F1
#
_entry.id   AF-A0AAE9DXU2-F1
#
_cell.length_a   1.000
_cell.length_b   1.000
_cell.length_c   1.000
_cell.angle_alpha   90.00
_cell.angle_beta   90.00
_cell.angle_gamma   90.00
#
_symmetry.space_group_name_H-M   'P 1'
#
loop_
_entity.id
_entity.type
_entity.pdbx_description
1 polymer ?
#
loop_
_entity_poly.entity_id
_entity_poly.type
_entity_poly.pdbx_seq_one_letter_code
_entity_poly.pdbx_strand_id
1 'polypeptide(L)'
;MPIALLKFPTDLLREVFKLCDPFELYLSKYSKRTQKSIKSGGTKNWKLQFCGGNIIVASVDGLHYNFGITENPDDYFKTQNAAGYGNYMSIEFGDSFDVFFYLIDTYRIRVVESLGIALGSFEQFSKEARELIEINIEIEEVHIGSNPEVKKIDKLMPLTNKMHVNQNFECLKKFPPKFRLKLDKFPKNILIASSFLFTIDQLLECTCVRIELWGSLLSNQDMDVLPKKEEDKIISESSLASNL
;
A
#
# COMPACT_ATOMS: atom_id res chain seq x y z
N MET A 1 -25.57 34.68 2.23
CA MET A 1 -24.29 35.41 2.05
C MET A 1 -23.17 34.37 2.14
N PRO A 2 -22.41 34.08 1.08
CA PRO A 2 -21.35 33.08 1.18
C PRO A 2 -20.30 33.57 2.19
N ILE A 3 -20.10 32.80 3.26
CA ILE A 3 -19.06 33.07 4.24
C ILE A 3 -17.73 32.84 3.52
N ALA A 4 -16.89 33.87 3.47
CA ALA A 4 -15.54 33.75 2.92
C ALA A 4 -14.68 32.97 3.92
N LEU A 5 -14.80 31.64 3.93
CA LEU A 5 -14.13 30.72 4.85
C LEU A 5 -12.64 31.07 5.02
N LEU A 6 -11.97 31.39 3.91
CA LEU A 6 -10.55 31.76 3.88
C LEU A 6 -10.20 33.07 4.58
N LYS A 7 -11.17 33.88 5.01
CA LYS A 7 -10.93 35.09 5.83
C LYS A 7 -10.83 34.78 7.32
N PHE A 8 -11.19 33.57 7.75
CA PHE A 8 -11.07 33.19 9.15
C PHE A 8 -9.61 33.10 9.61
N PRO A 9 -9.34 33.38 10.90
CA PRO A 9 -8.04 33.12 11.50
C PRO A 9 -7.62 31.66 11.30
N THR A 10 -6.31 31.43 11.23
CA THR A 10 -5.74 30.09 10.97
C THR A 10 -6.21 29.05 11.97
N ASP A 11 -6.37 29.44 13.25
CA ASP A 11 -6.81 28.52 14.30
C ASP A 11 -8.26 28.10 14.10
N LEU A 12 -9.14 29.00 13.67
CA LEU A 12 -10.53 28.66 13.36
C LEU A 12 -10.62 27.80 12.08
N LEU A 13 -9.83 28.13 11.05
CA LEU A 13 -9.73 27.30 9.84
C LEU A 13 -9.27 25.88 10.17
N ARG A 14 -8.32 25.75 11.09
CA ARG A 14 -7.82 24.47 11.57
C ARG A 14 -8.94 23.63 12.18
N GLU A 15 -9.73 24.20 13.09
CA GLU A 15 -10.83 23.47 13.73
C GLU A 15 -11.91 23.09 12.72
N VAL A 16 -12.20 23.93 11.74
CA VAL A 16 -13.13 23.59 10.66
C VAL A 16 -12.62 22.42 9.82
N PHE A 17 -11.35 22.44 9.40
CA PHE A 17 -10.79 21.37 8.55
C PHE A 17 -10.65 20.03 9.26
N LYS A 18 -10.61 19.99 10.60
CA LYS A 18 -10.70 18.72 11.34
C LYS A 18 -12.06 18.05 11.16
N LEU A 19 -13.13 18.81 10.92
CA LEU A 19 -14.48 18.29 10.73
C LEU A 19 -14.72 17.83 9.29
N CYS A 20 -13.88 18.28 8.34
CA CYS A 20 -14.03 17.92 6.94
C CYS A 20 -13.67 16.46 6.66
N ASP A 21 -14.38 15.91 5.68
CA ASP A 21 -14.09 14.61 5.11
C ASP A 21 -12.93 14.69 4.08
N PRO A 22 -12.41 13.55 3.61
CA PRO A 22 -11.26 13.53 2.71
C PRO A 22 -11.54 14.14 1.32
N PHE A 23 -12.78 14.15 0.86
CA PHE A 23 -13.16 14.76 -0.42
C PHE A 23 -13.19 16.28 -0.30
N GLU A 24 -13.76 16.81 0.77
CA GLU A 24 -13.74 18.24 1.08
C GLU A 24 -12.31 18.76 1.24
N LEU A 25 -11.45 17.99 1.90
CA LEU A 25 -10.04 18.33 2.09
C LEU A 25 -9.22 18.26 0.80
N TYR A 26 -9.59 17.40 -0.17
CA TYR A 26 -8.87 17.27 -1.44
C TYR A 26 -8.93 18.56 -2.26
N LEU A 27 -10.05 19.28 -2.19
CA LEU A 27 -10.23 20.60 -2.84
C LEU A 27 -9.20 21.64 -2.39
N SER A 28 -8.51 21.41 -1.27
CA SER A 28 -7.40 22.26 -0.86
C SER A 28 -6.24 22.31 -1.87
N LYS A 29 -6.18 21.40 -2.85
CA LYS A 29 -5.21 21.40 -3.96
C LYS A 29 -5.15 22.77 -4.67
N TYR A 30 -6.26 23.50 -4.66
CA TYR A 30 -6.43 24.80 -5.31
C TYR A 30 -6.13 26.00 -4.40
N SER A 31 -5.76 25.80 -3.14
CA SER A 31 -5.49 26.88 -2.18
C SER A 31 -4.31 26.57 -1.27
N LYS A 32 -3.19 27.26 -1.51
CA LYS A 32 -1.99 27.17 -0.66
C LYS A 32 -2.27 27.51 0.80
N ARG A 33 -3.20 28.43 1.08
CA ARG A 33 -3.59 28.77 2.46
C ARG A 33 -4.35 27.63 3.12
N THR A 34 -5.27 26.99 2.39
CA THR A 34 -6.03 25.84 2.87
C THR A 34 -5.09 24.67 3.16
N GLN A 35 -4.19 24.33 2.23
CA GLN A 35 -3.18 23.28 2.43
C GLN A 35 -2.34 23.52 3.68
N LYS A 36 -1.80 24.74 3.86
CA LYS A 36 -1.02 25.08 5.06
C LYS A 36 -1.83 24.91 6.35
N SER A 37 -3.11 25.25 6.32
CA SER A 37 -4.00 25.11 7.48
C SER A 37 -4.24 23.65 7.82
N ILE A 38 -4.56 22.81 6.82
CA ILE A 38 -4.74 21.35 6.97
C ILE A 38 -3.48 20.69 7.50
N LYS A 39 -2.32 20.96 6.88
CA LYS A 39 -1.01 20.43 7.32
C LYS A 39 -0.63 20.78 8.75
N SER A 40 -1.22 21.85 9.29
CA SER A 40 -1.00 22.32 10.66
C SER A 40 -2.03 21.79 11.65
N GLY A 41 -3.11 21.16 11.17
CA GLY A 41 -4.30 20.83 11.96
C GLY A 41 -4.25 19.58 12.81
N GLY A 42 -3.08 18.98 12.93
CA GLY A 42 -2.90 17.68 13.57
C GLY A 42 -3.10 16.54 12.58
N THR A 43 -2.75 15.34 13.01
CA THR A 43 -2.87 14.11 12.22
C THR A 43 -4.14 13.38 12.66
N LYS A 44 -5.08 13.14 11.73
CA LYS A 44 -6.03 12.02 11.93
C LYS A 44 -5.28 10.71 11.66
N ASN A 45 -5.87 9.58 12.04
CA ASN A 45 -5.34 8.25 11.74
C ASN A 45 -5.62 7.90 10.26
N TRP A 46 -5.13 8.76 9.38
CA TRP A 46 -5.21 8.60 7.95
C TRP A 46 -4.36 7.42 7.51
N LYS A 47 -4.94 6.59 6.65
CA LYS A 47 -4.18 5.62 5.89
C LYS A 47 -4.50 5.77 4.40
N LEU A 48 -3.54 5.39 3.57
CA LEU A 48 -3.74 5.31 2.12
C LEU A 48 -3.50 3.91 1.60
N GLN A 49 -4.25 3.55 0.58
CA GLN A 49 -3.99 2.39 -0.24
C GLN A 49 -3.77 2.82 -1.68
N PHE A 50 -2.76 2.22 -2.30
CA PHE A 50 -2.46 2.39 -3.72
C PHE A 50 -1.96 1.08 -4.31
N CYS A 51 -2.79 0.44 -5.14
CA CYS A 51 -2.48 -0.85 -5.76
C CYS A 51 -2.22 -0.74 -7.27
N GLY A 52 -1.83 0.45 -7.71
CA GLY A 52 -1.69 0.85 -9.10
C GLY A 52 -3.02 1.23 -9.75
N GLY A 53 -2.93 1.80 -10.96
CA GLY A 53 -4.06 2.20 -11.78
C GLY A 53 -4.56 3.60 -11.42
N ASN A 54 -5.88 3.76 -11.51
CA ASN A 54 -6.55 5.06 -11.45
C ASN A 54 -7.30 5.31 -10.13
N ILE A 55 -7.13 4.46 -9.12
CA ILE A 55 -7.85 4.57 -7.84
C ILE A 55 -6.86 4.66 -6.68
N ILE A 56 -7.08 5.66 -5.83
CA ILE A 56 -6.42 5.81 -4.52
C ILE A 56 -7.51 5.72 -3.46
N VAL A 57 -7.26 4.98 -2.37
CA VAL A 57 -8.21 4.88 -1.26
C VAL A 57 -7.63 5.56 -0.04
N ALA A 58 -8.38 6.49 0.56
CA ALA A 58 -8.08 7.03 1.87
C ALA A 58 -9.02 6.43 2.92
N SER A 59 -8.43 5.93 3.99
CA SER A 59 -9.15 5.38 5.14
C SER A 59 -8.98 6.33 6.33
N VAL A 60 -10.09 6.70 6.98
CA VAL A 60 -10.09 7.50 8.21
C VAL A 60 -11.30 7.12 9.05
N ASP A 61 -11.07 6.89 10.35
CA ASP A 61 -12.13 6.56 11.33
C ASP A 61 -13.06 5.41 10.88
N GLY A 62 -12.50 4.41 10.17
CA GLY A 62 -13.22 3.23 9.67
C GLY A 62 -14.02 3.45 8.38
N LEU A 63 -13.95 4.64 7.78
CA LEU A 63 -14.59 4.98 6.51
C LEU A 63 -13.57 4.98 5.38
N HIS A 64 -13.98 4.49 4.20
CA HIS A 64 -13.18 4.46 2.99
C HIS A 64 -13.67 5.50 1.97
N TYR A 65 -12.71 6.21 1.38
CA TYR A 65 -12.91 7.27 0.40
C TYR A 65 -12.05 7.01 -0.82
N ASN A 66 -12.69 6.70 -1.93
CA ASN A 66 -12.04 6.34 -3.18
C ASN A 66 -11.91 7.59 -4.05
N PHE A 67 -10.70 7.85 -4.52
CA PHE A 67 -10.38 8.90 -5.49
C PHE A 67 -10.09 8.21 -6.82
N GLY A 68 -11.04 8.29 -7.74
CA GLY A 68 -10.91 7.67 -9.05
C GLY A 68 -10.64 8.69 -10.14
N ILE A 69 -9.57 8.49 -10.90
CA ILE A 69 -9.19 9.40 -11.99
C ILE A 69 -10.16 9.19 -13.17
N THR A 70 -10.69 10.29 -13.70
CA THR A 70 -11.54 10.28 -14.91
C THR A 70 -10.97 11.22 -15.97
N GLU A 71 -11.12 10.83 -17.24
CA GLU A 71 -10.81 11.69 -18.39
C GLU A 71 -11.94 12.69 -18.70
N ASN A 72 -13.15 12.44 -18.19
CA ASN A 72 -14.31 13.29 -18.46
C ASN A 72 -14.36 14.47 -17.48
N PRO A 73 -14.14 15.72 -17.93
CA PRO A 73 -14.18 16.89 -17.05
C PRO A 73 -15.55 17.13 -16.42
N ASP A 74 -16.62 16.69 -17.07
CA ASP A 74 -17.97 16.82 -16.54
C ASP A 74 -18.18 15.96 -15.29
N ASP A 75 -17.32 14.97 -15.06
CA ASP A 75 -17.38 14.09 -13.90
C ASP A 75 -16.48 14.55 -12.75
N TYR A 76 -15.67 15.59 -12.93
CA TYR A 76 -14.76 16.06 -11.88
C TYR A 76 -15.52 16.44 -10.61
N PHE A 77 -15.03 15.90 -9.49
CA PHE A 77 -15.58 16.04 -8.14
C PHE A 77 -17.00 15.49 -7.95
N LYS A 78 -17.55 14.75 -8.92
CA LYS A 78 -18.80 14.03 -8.69
C LYS A 78 -18.57 12.96 -7.65
N THR A 79 -19.32 13.07 -6.56
CA THR A 79 -19.35 12.08 -5.49
C THR A 79 -20.50 11.12 -5.69
N GLN A 80 -20.25 9.83 -5.51
CA GLN A 80 -21.28 8.81 -5.48
C GLN A 80 -21.03 7.85 -4.32
N ASN A 81 -22.11 7.36 -3.72
CA ASN A 81 -22.05 6.24 -2.80
C ASN A 81 -22.41 4.99 -3.59
N ALA A 82 -21.40 4.29 -4.08
CA ALA A 82 -21.60 3.07 -4.86
C ALA A 82 -21.72 1.89 -3.90
N ALA A 83 -22.87 1.21 -3.91
CA ALA A 83 -23.08 -0.01 -3.15
C ALA A 83 -21.93 -1.00 -3.43
N GLY A 84 -21.13 -1.30 -2.41
CA GLY A 84 -19.98 -2.22 -2.49
C GLY A 84 -18.59 -1.58 -2.58
N TYR A 85 -18.46 -0.33 -3.04
CA TYR A 85 -17.16 0.36 -3.15
C TYR A 85 -16.95 1.46 -2.10
N GLY A 86 -18.01 1.86 -1.37
CA GLY A 86 -17.94 2.93 -0.38
C GLY A 86 -18.07 4.32 -1.00
N ASN A 87 -17.55 5.35 -0.33
CA ASN A 87 -17.59 6.72 -0.83
C ASN A 87 -16.64 6.85 -2.02
N TYR A 88 -17.08 7.40 -3.14
CA TYR A 88 -16.27 7.56 -4.35
C TYR A 88 -16.36 8.99 -4.86
N MET A 89 -15.22 9.57 -5.24
CA MET A 89 -15.13 10.85 -5.93
C MET A 89 -14.29 10.69 -7.19
N SER A 90 -14.85 11.14 -8.30
CA SER A 90 -14.09 11.31 -9.54
C SER A 90 -13.17 12.51 -9.42
N ILE A 91 -11.88 12.35 -9.73
CA ILE A 91 -10.87 13.41 -9.72
C ILE A 91 -10.24 13.58 -11.09
N GLU A 92 -9.53 14.70 -11.27
CA GLU A 92 -9.06 15.11 -12.58
C GLU A 92 -8.06 14.13 -13.18
N PHE A 93 -8.11 14.00 -14.51
CA PHE A 93 -7.09 13.29 -15.26
C PHE A 93 -5.71 13.87 -15.02
N GLY A 94 -4.76 13.00 -14.66
CA GLY A 94 -3.41 13.38 -14.30
C GLY A 94 -2.62 12.18 -13.83
N ASP A 95 -1.41 12.42 -13.35
CA ASP A 95 -0.60 11.37 -12.75
C ASP A 95 -1.20 10.94 -11.41
N SER A 96 -1.62 9.68 -11.28
CA SER A 96 -2.09 9.12 -10.00
C SER A 96 -1.02 9.23 -8.91
N PHE A 97 0.27 9.29 -9.27
CA PHE A 97 1.36 9.56 -8.33
C PHE A 97 1.26 10.92 -7.70
N ASP A 98 1.06 11.94 -8.51
CA ASP A 98 1.02 13.32 -8.01
C ASP A 98 -0.11 13.47 -7.00
N VAL A 99 -1.25 12.81 -7.24
CA VAL A 99 -2.38 12.80 -6.31
C VAL A 99 -2.04 12.01 -5.04
N PHE A 100 -1.48 10.80 -5.18
CA PHE A 100 -1.12 9.97 -4.03
C PHE A 100 -0.13 10.70 -3.09
N PHE A 101 0.95 11.28 -3.63
CA PHE A 101 1.91 12.03 -2.84
C PHE A 101 1.38 13.37 -2.34
N TYR A 102 0.50 14.02 -3.11
CA TYR A 102 -0.23 15.20 -2.63
C TYR A 102 -1.04 14.89 -1.38
N LEU A 103 -1.74 13.74 -1.35
CA LEU A 103 -2.50 13.30 -0.18
C LEU A 103 -1.57 13.00 1.00
N ILE A 104 -0.46 12.28 0.78
CA ILE A 104 0.54 12.00 1.83
C ILE A 104 1.03 13.29 2.49
N ASP A 105 1.46 14.25 1.68
CA ASP A 105 2.03 15.51 2.15
C ASP A 105 0.97 16.41 2.80
N THR A 106 -0.23 16.51 2.20
CA THR A 106 -1.30 17.39 2.68
C THR A 106 -1.95 16.87 3.95
N TYR A 107 -2.22 15.57 4.03
CA TYR A 107 -2.86 14.95 5.19
C TYR A 107 -1.86 14.49 6.25
N ARG A 108 -0.56 14.73 6.03
CA ARG A 108 0.54 14.37 6.93
C ARG A 108 0.56 12.89 7.28
N ILE A 109 0.24 12.05 6.29
CA ILE A 109 0.21 10.60 6.45
C ILE A 109 1.62 10.10 6.71
N ARG A 110 1.75 9.21 7.69
CA ARG A 110 3.03 8.57 8.07
C ARG A 110 3.06 7.07 7.79
N VAL A 111 1.88 6.49 7.58
CA VAL A 111 1.68 5.07 7.36
C VAL A 111 0.80 4.91 6.12
N VAL A 112 1.33 4.21 5.12
CA VAL A 112 0.55 3.69 4.00
C VAL A 112 0.05 2.32 4.40
N GLU A 113 -1.27 2.09 4.28
CA GLU A 113 -1.89 0.81 4.63
C GLU A 113 -1.48 -0.26 3.64
N SER A 114 -1.65 0.02 2.36
CA SER A 114 -1.39 -0.97 1.32
C SER A 114 -0.71 -0.34 0.11
N LEU A 115 0.39 -0.93 -0.32
CA LEU A 115 1.03 -0.61 -1.59
C LEU A 115 1.08 -1.87 -2.45
N GLY A 116 0.59 -1.82 -3.69
CA GLY A 116 0.55 -3.02 -4.51
C GLY A 116 0.71 -2.81 -6.00
N ILE A 117 1.01 -3.92 -6.68
CA ILE A 117 1.02 -4.05 -8.13
C ILE A 117 -0.12 -4.97 -8.53
N ALA A 118 -1.36 -4.52 -8.35
CA ALA A 118 -2.53 -5.23 -8.87
C ALA A 118 -2.82 -4.79 -10.30
N LEU A 119 -2.77 -3.47 -10.54
CA LEU A 119 -3.10 -2.81 -11.79
C LEU A 119 -1.98 -1.83 -12.15
N GLY A 120 -0.91 -2.25 -12.85
CA GLY A 120 0.17 -1.32 -13.20
C GLY A 120 1.47 -1.99 -13.59
N SER A 121 2.47 -1.17 -13.92
CA SER A 121 3.80 -1.64 -14.34
C SER A 121 4.80 -1.71 -13.17
N PHE A 122 5.88 -2.46 -13.37
CA PHE A 122 7.00 -2.49 -12.42
C PHE A 122 7.66 -1.10 -12.26
N GLU A 123 7.78 -0.36 -13.35
CA GLU A 123 8.36 0.98 -13.39
C GLU A 123 7.58 1.94 -12.49
N GLN A 124 6.25 1.84 -12.54
CA GLN A 124 5.31 2.61 -11.75
C GLN A 124 5.53 2.36 -10.24
N PHE A 125 5.38 1.10 -9.80
CA PHE A 125 5.65 0.70 -8.42
C PHE A 125 7.06 1.08 -7.95
N SER A 126 8.06 0.90 -8.81
CA SER A 126 9.44 1.20 -8.46
C SER A 126 9.68 2.67 -8.18
N LYS A 127 8.97 3.56 -8.89
CA LYS A 127 9.01 5.01 -8.64
C LYS A 127 8.40 5.32 -7.28
N GLU A 128 7.19 4.80 -7.02
CA GLU A 128 6.47 5.00 -5.74
C GLU A 128 7.28 4.54 -4.54
N ALA A 129 7.77 3.29 -4.59
CA ALA A 129 8.50 2.70 -3.49
C ALA A 129 9.78 3.49 -3.18
N ARG A 130 10.47 4.03 -4.20
CA ARG A 130 11.65 4.89 -3.99
C ARG A 130 11.29 6.19 -3.31
N GLU A 131 10.26 6.87 -3.78
CA GLU A 131 9.81 8.12 -3.17
C GLU A 131 9.37 7.88 -1.71
N LEU A 132 8.61 6.82 -1.42
CA LEU A 132 8.21 6.43 -0.06
C LEU A 132 9.40 6.11 0.85
N ILE A 133 10.44 5.44 0.32
CA ILE A 133 11.70 5.21 1.04
C ILE A 133 12.40 6.54 1.35
N GLU A 134 12.49 7.46 0.38
CA GLU A 134 13.15 8.75 0.53
C GLU A 134 12.48 9.61 1.62
N ILE A 135 11.16 9.58 1.72
CA ILE A 135 10.41 10.29 2.76
C ILE A 135 10.17 9.48 4.04
N ASN A 136 10.77 8.29 4.14
CA ASN A 136 10.73 7.40 5.31
C ASN A 136 9.29 7.09 5.80
N ILE A 137 8.41 6.73 4.88
CA ILE A 137 7.04 6.30 5.18
C ILE A 137 7.02 4.82 5.56
N GLU A 138 6.28 4.49 6.61
CA GLU A 138 5.99 3.11 6.98
C GLU A 138 4.88 2.55 6.08
N ILE A 139 4.99 1.27 5.76
CA ILE A 139 4.03 0.56 4.92
C ILE A 139 3.55 -0.65 5.70
N GLU A 140 2.25 -0.77 5.90
CA GLU A 140 1.72 -1.95 6.60
C GLU A 140 1.78 -3.16 5.69
N GLU A 141 1.29 -3.01 4.46
CA GLU A 141 1.10 -4.13 3.55
C GLU A 141 1.68 -3.86 2.16
N VAL A 142 2.38 -4.85 1.61
CA VAL A 142 2.84 -4.84 0.21
C VAL A 142 2.30 -6.06 -0.53
N HIS A 143 1.62 -5.83 -1.65
CA HIS A 143 1.02 -6.90 -2.46
C HIS A 143 1.54 -6.90 -3.90
N ILE A 144 2.14 -7.99 -4.32
CA ILE A 144 2.64 -8.19 -5.68
C ILE A 144 1.82 -9.29 -6.33
N GLY A 145 0.84 -8.88 -7.14
CA GLY A 145 -0.09 -9.80 -7.80
C GLY A 145 0.55 -10.65 -8.90
N SER A 146 -0.19 -11.63 -9.40
CA SER A 146 0.27 -12.55 -10.46
C SER A 146 0.29 -11.93 -11.88
N ASN A 147 -0.01 -10.63 -12.03
CA ASN A 147 -0.14 -9.92 -13.31
C ASN A 147 1.09 -10.08 -14.24
N PRO A 148 0.97 -10.71 -15.43
CA PRO A 148 2.09 -11.06 -16.32
C PRO A 148 2.98 -9.87 -16.75
N GLU A 149 2.52 -8.63 -16.63
CA GLU A 149 3.29 -7.43 -17.02
C GLU A 149 4.50 -7.16 -16.12
N VAL A 150 4.52 -7.68 -14.88
CA VAL A 150 5.67 -7.56 -13.98
C VAL A 150 6.78 -8.52 -14.41
N LYS A 151 7.65 -8.07 -15.32
CA LYS A 151 8.75 -8.87 -15.92
C LYS A 151 10.07 -8.82 -15.15
N LYS A 152 10.27 -7.84 -14.25
CA LYS A 152 11.55 -7.57 -13.55
C LYS A 152 11.46 -7.86 -12.05
N ILE A 153 10.89 -9.01 -11.69
CA ILE A 153 10.62 -9.39 -10.30
C ILE A 153 11.90 -9.50 -9.45
N ASP A 154 13.02 -9.89 -10.07
CA ASP A 154 14.35 -9.94 -9.47
C ASP A 154 14.83 -8.57 -8.97
N LYS A 155 14.42 -7.48 -9.64
CA LYS A 155 14.73 -6.10 -9.24
C LYS A 155 13.79 -5.55 -8.17
N LEU A 156 12.64 -6.19 -7.98
CA LEU A 156 11.64 -5.77 -7.01
C LEU A 156 12.08 -6.08 -5.58
N MET A 157 12.68 -7.24 -5.35
CA MET A 157 13.04 -7.67 -3.99
C MET A 157 14.09 -6.79 -3.30
N PRO A 158 15.19 -6.36 -3.98
CA PRO A 158 16.10 -5.40 -3.37
C PRO A 158 15.44 -4.06 -3.02
N LEU A 159 14.35 -3.70 -3.71
CA LEU A 159 13.59 -2.50 -3.43
C LEU A 159 12.66 -2.71 -2.24
N THR A 160 11.92 -3.81 -2.20
CA THR A 160 11.02 -4.14 -1.08
C THR A 160 11.78 -4.32 0.24
N ASN A 161 13.01 -4.84 0.21
CA ASN A 161 13.87 -4.91 1.40
C ASN A 161 14.23 -3.54 2.01
N LYS A 162 14.26 -2.50 1.17
CA LYS A 162 14.54 -1.13 1.62
C LYS A 162 13.29 -0.44 2.15
N MET A 163 12.12 -0.93 1.78
CA MET A 163 10.84 -0.42 2.27
C MET A 163 10.66 -0.80 3.74
N HIS A 164 9.99 0.06 4.50
CA HIS A 164 9.65 -0.19 5.90
C HIS A 164 8.31 -0.93 5.99
N VAL A 165 8.29 -2.19 5.53
CA VAL A 165 7.11 -3.06 5.57
C VAL A 165 6.98 -3.72 6.94
N ASN A 166 5.87 -3.51 7.66
CA ASN A 166 5.75 -3.94 9.05
C ASN A 166 4.63 -4.96 9.36
N GLN A 167 3.61 -5.14 8.50
CA GLN A 167 2.57 -6.17 8.70
C GLN A 167 2.68 -7.31 7.68
N ASN A 168 2.35 -7.06 6.41
CA ASN A 168 2.11 -8.11 5.42
C ASN A 168 2.97 -7.91 4.18
N PHE A 169 3.61 -8.99 3.72
CA PHE A 169 4.25 -9.05 2.42
C PHE A 169 3.71 -10.23 1.63
N GLU A 170 3.02 -9.93 0.53
CA GLU A 170 2.44 -10.91 -0.37
C GLU A 170 3.09 -10.84 -1.75
N CYS A 171 3.56 -11.99 -2.25
CA CYS A 171 4.11 -12.10 -3.59
C CYS A 171 3.60 -13.35 -4.30
N LEU A 172 2.72 -13.15 -5.28
CA LEU A 172 2.11 -14.22 -6.07
C LEU A 172 2.89 -14.51 -7.37
N LYS A 173 4.09 -13.93 -7.52
CA LYS A 173 4.89 -14.03 -8.74
C LYS A 173 5.87 -15.19 -8.73
N LYS A 174 5.97 -15.86 -9.88
CA LYS A 174 7.04 -16.83 -10.16
C LYS A 174 8.36 -16.10 -10.35
N PHE A 175 9.39 -16.53 -9.62
CA PHE A 175 10.75 -16.04 -9.77
C PHE A 175 11.58 -16.95 -10.68
N PRO A 176 12.73 -16.46 -11.18
CA PRO A 176 13.70 -17.34 -11.83
C PRO A 176 14.14 -18.48 -10.87
N PRO A 177 14.34 -19.73 -11.33
CA PRO A 177 14.64 -20.88 -10.45
C PRO A 177 15.89 -20.72 -9.57
N LYS A 178 16.84 -19.88 -9.99
CA LYS A 178 18.10 -19.59 -9.27
C LYS A 178 18.00 -18.38 -8.34
N PHE A 179 16.84 -17.71 -8.29
CA PHE A 179 16.66 -16.58 -7.40
C PHE A 179 16.57 -17.08 -5.95
N ARG A 180 17.23 -16.37 -5.04
CA ARG A 180 17.21 -16.63 -3.61
C ARG A 180 16.81 -15.34 -2.94
N LEU A 181 15.75 -15.40 -2.15
CA LEU A 181 15.25 -14.23 -1.45
C LEU A 181 16.02 -14.09 -0.14
N LYS A 182 16.65 -12.93 0.06
CA LYS A 182 17.20 -12.53 1.36
C LYS A 182 16.41 -11.33 1.83
N LEU A 183 15.75 -11.42 2.99
CA LEU A 183 15.08 -10.28 3.62
C LEU A 183 15.98 -9.77 4.74
N ASP A 184 16.26 -8.47 4.76
CA ASP A 184 17.04 -7.85 5.84
C ASP A 184 16.15 -7.49 7.05
N LYS A 185 14.86 -7.28 6.79
CA LYS A 185 13.82 -7.06 7.79
C LYS A 185 12.62 -7.94 7.45
N PHE A 186 12.03 -8.53 8.47
CA PHE A 186 10.89 -9.43 8.31
C PHE A 186 9.59 -8.70 8.69
N PRO A 187 8.59 -8.65 7.79
CA PRO A 187 7.24 -8.23 8.16
C PRO A 187 6.63 -9.28 9.10
N LYS A 188 5.49 -9.01 9.73
CA LYS A 188 4.85 -10.02 10.59
C LYS A 188 4.41 -11.25 9.81
N ASN A 189 3.85 -11.07 8.63
CA ASN A 189 3.33 -12.14 7.80
C ASN A 189 3.93 -12.09 6.39
N ILE A 190 4.31 -13.24 5.88
CA ILE A 190 4.77 -13.43 4.51
C ILE A 190 3.88 -14.45 3.81
N LEU A 191 3.45 -14.16 2.59
CA LEU A 191 2.83 -15.12 1.67
C LEU A 191 3.59 -15.09 0.34
N ILE A 192 4.17 -16.23 -0.06
CA ILE A 192 4.86 -16.38 -1.35
C ILE A 192 4.34 -17.60 -2.10
N ALA A 193 3.77 -17.38 -3.29
CA ALA A 193 3.18 -18.45 -4.09
C ALA A 193 4.19 -19.30 -4.89
N SER A 194 5.45 -18.88 -4.96
CA SER A 194 6.53 -19.56 -5.70
C SER A 194 7.75 -19.69 -4.82
N SER A 195 7.64 -20.51 -3.78
CA SER A 195 8.46 -20.49 -2.58
C SER A 195 9.79 -21.26 -2.66
N PHE A 196 10.24 -21.68 -3.85
CA PHE A 196 11.63 -22.16 -4.07
C PHE A 196 12.71 -21.10 -3.77
N LEU A 197 12.32 -19.93 -3.26
CA LEU A 197 13.15 -18.79 -2.93
C LEU A 197 13.81 -18.87 -1.56
N PHE A 198 13.21 -19.60 -0.63
CA PHE A 198 13.71 -19.73 0.73
C PHE A 198 14.49 -21.02 0.90
N THR A 199 15.62 -20.94 1.58
CA THR A 199 16.27 -22.12 2.17
C THR A 199 15.68 -22.42 3.53
N ILE A 200 15.85 -23.65 4.01
CA ILE A 200 15.43 -24.04 5.36
C ILE A 200 16.07 -23.14 6.43
N ASP A 201 17.35 -22.82 6.27
CA ASP A 201 18.08 -21.93 7.19
C ASP A 201 17.44 -20.54 7.28
N GLN A 202 17.01 -19.97 6.15
CA GLN A 202 16.32 -18.68 6.14
C GLN A 202 14.98 -18.72 6.85
N LEU A 203 14.25 -19.84 6.79
CA LEU A 203 12.97 -20.00 7.49
C LEU A 203 13.16 -20.16 9.00
N LEU A 204 14.24 -20.82 9.42
CA LEU A 204 14.64 -20.96 10.82
C LEU A 204 15.07 -19.62 11.41
N GLU A 205 15.82 -18.80 10.67
CA GLU A 205 16.26 -17.46 11.10
C GLU A 205 15.15 -16.39 11.01
N CYS A 206 14.07 -16.66 10.29
CA CYS A 206 13.00 -15.71 10.05
C CYS A 206 12.23 -15.37 11.34
N THR A 207 12.05 -14.07 11.63
CA THR A 207 11.30 -13.58 12.80
C THR A 207 9.81 -13.32 12.52
N CYS A 208 9.30 -13.72 11.36
CA CYS A 208 7.87 -13.62 11.05
C CYS A 208 7.01 -14.45 12.00
N VAL A 209 5.81 -13.92 12.29
CA VAL A 209 4.72 -14.61 12.98
C VAL A 209 4.08 -15.65 12.05
N ARG A 210 3.87 -15.33 10.78
CA ARG A 210 3.28 -16.26 9.80
C ARG A 210 4.07 -16.29 8.51
N ILE A 211 4.31 -17.48 8.00
CA ILE A 211 4.90 -17.69 6.67
C ILE A 211 4.04 -18.71 5.92
N GLU A 212 3.50 -18.29 4.79
CA GLU A 212 2.80 -19.15 3.85
C GLU A 212 3.60 -19.31 2.58
N LEU A 213 3.94 -20.55 2.28
CA LEU A 213 4.74 -20.92 1.13
C LEU A 213 3.93 -21.83 0.22
N TRP A 214 3.66 -21.40 -1.01
CA TRP A 214 3.04 -22.27 -2.01
C TRP A 214 4.06 -22.65 -3.08
N GLY A 215 3.94 -23.87 -3.61
CA GLY A 215 4.86 -24.39 -4.64
C GLY A 215 6.32 -24.43 -4.19
N SER A 216 6.56 -24.90 -2.96
CA SER A 216 7.90 -25.00 -2.38
C SER A 216 8.64 -26.23 -2.90
N LEU A 217 9.97 -26.24 -2.75
CA LEU A 217 10.81 -27.42 -2.97
C LEU A 217 11.24 -28.07 -1.65
N LEU A 218 10.64 -27.67 -0.52
CA LEU A 218 10.91 -28.26 0.78
C LEU A 218 10.43 -29.70 0.77
N SER A 219 11.31 -30.61 1.17
CA SER A 219 10.95 -31.99 1.39
C SER A 219 10.23 -32.15 2.72
N ASN A 220 9.55 -33.28 2.92
CA ASN A 220 8.99 -33.63 4.24
C ASN A 220 10.06 -33.62 5.33
N GLN A 221 11.32 -33.94 4.99
CA GLN A 221 12.45 -33.90 5.94
C GLN A 221 12.79 -32.47 6.34
N ASP A 222 12.77 -31.51 5.40
CA ASP A 222 12.98 -30.09 5.71
C ASP A 222 11.87 -29.57 6.64
N MET A 223 10.63 -29.98 6.40
CA MET A 223 9.47 -29.62 7.22
C MET A 223 9.53 -30.21 8.64
N ASP A 224 10.22 -31.35 8.83
CA ASP A 224 10.41 -31.95 10.16
C ASP A 224 11.42 -31.16 11.02
N VAL A 225 12.32 -30.39 10.39
CA VAL A 225 13.30 -29.54 11.09
C VAL A 225 12.69 -28.19 11.51
N LEU A 226 11.60 -27.76 10.87
CA LEU A 226 10.90 -26.54 11.26
C LEU A 226 10.26 -26.71 12.65
N PRO A 227 10.38 -25.70 13.53
CA PRO A 227 9.76 -25.75 14.85
C PRO A 227 8.24 -25.89 14.71
N LYS A 228 7.70 -27.06 15.06
CA LYS A 228 6.28 -27.41 14.85
C LYS A 228 5.30 -26.67 15.77
N LYS A 229 5.78 -25.86 16.71
CA LYS A 229 4.99 -25.10 17.68
C LYS A 229 5.93 -24.27 18.56
N GLU A 230 6.18 -23.03 18.18
CA GLU A 230 6.13 -21.95 19.17
C GLU A 230 4.73 -21.36 19.02
N GLU A 231 4.04 -21.08 20.12
CA GLU A 231 2.60 -20.72 20.12
C GLU A 231 2.24 -19.50 19.24
N ASP A 232 3.26 -18.79 18.73
CA ASP A 232 3.13 -17.59 17.88
C ASP A 232 3.62 -17.75 16.42
N LYS A 233 4.35 -18.82 16.04
CA LYS A 233 4.90 -18.96 14.66
C LYS A 233 4.20 -20.04 13.84
N ILE A 234 3.50 -19.63 12.77
CA ILE A 234 2.76 -20.51 11.87
C ILE A 234 3.47 -20.58 10.53
N ILE A 235 4.00 -21.76 10.18
CA ILE A 235 4.49 -22.06 8.83
C ILE A 235 3.53 -23.07 8.20
N SER A 236 2.91 -22.72 7.09
CA SER A 236 2.04 -23.61 6.34
C SER A 236 2.45 -23.71 4.88
N GLU A 237 2.45 -24.93 4.36
CA GLU A 237 2.69 -25.24 2.96
C GLU A 237 1.41 -25.78 2.32
N SER A 238 1.09 -25.28 1.12
CA SER A 238 0.06 -25.88 0.27
C SER A 238 0.66 -26.36 -1.04
N SER A 239 0.58 -27.67 -1.31
CA SER A 239 0.89 -28.22 -2.61
C SER A 239 -0.30 -28.03 -3.55
N LEU A 240 -0.25 -26.96 -4.36
CA LEU A 240 -1.06 -26.94 -5.57
C LEU A 240 -0.42 -27.92 -6.54
N ALA A 241 -1.05 -29.09 -6.68
CA ALA A 241 -0.77 -30.00 -7.77
C ALA A 241 -0.81 -29.20 -9.08
N SER A 242 0.34 -29.15 -9.72
CA SER A 242 0.60 -28.48 -10.99
C SER A 242 -0.53 -28.69 -11.99
N ASN A 243 -1.30 -27.64 -12.25
CA ASN A 243 -2.09 -27.44 -13.46
C ASN A 243 -2.30 -25.92 -13.62
N LEU A 244 -1.31 -25.26 -14.27
CA LEU A 244 -1.37 -24.02 -15.07
C LEU A 244 0.05 -23.49 -15.36
#